data_AF-H3R9T3-F1
#
_entry.id   AF-H3R9T3-F1
#
_cell.length_a   1.000
_cell.length_b   1.000
_cell.length_c   1.000
_cell.angle_alpha   90.00
_cell.angle_beta   90.00
_cell.angle_gamma   90.00
#
_symmetry.space_group_name_H-M   'P 1'
#
loop_
_entity.id
_entity.type
_entity.pdbx_description
1 polymer ?
#
loop_
_entity_poly.entity_id
_entity_poly.type
_entity_poly.pdbx_seq_one_letter_code
_entity_poly.pdbx_strand_id
1 'polypeptide(L)'
;MKPLIDPINTSDGQFHGRNNQTGELATIVTPVYMNDTQDATRSLQREVISVLTAGGIKPADATNDQLLDALKALFLAEDDTRVSGALQKDKNLSDLPDATKAREALELDQVGNWLAVQANGGLHSSGNHRIYLDWGEDGKLHVTVDSSDIGILATSDELLHAAIPLPWPTDSPPSGYAIMQGQAFDTTKYTQLAAAYPSGTLPDMRGQTIKGKPDGRKLLSSEAGGIQSHTHTGTVAATDLGSPSTSVFDYGNKATDVQGQHNHAYNWFGGGPDVYHVSMDDVHMGNQDQATSASGNHAHTVPIGAHQHTVPLGAHAHGLTINATGNTANTVDNIAFNYIVRLA
;
A
#
# COMPACT_ATOMS: atom_id res chain seq x y z
N MET A 1 42.70 74.75 46.88
CA MET A 1 44.04 75.33 46.59
C MET A 1 43.90 76.85 46.64
N LYS A 2 44.79 77.56 47.34
CA LYS A 2 44.74 79.03 47.32
C LYS A 2 45.08 79.58 45.93
N PRO A 3 44.46 80.68 45.48
CA PRO A 3 45.00 81.49 44.38
C PRO A 3 46.49 81.79 44.60
N LEU A 4 47.18 82.15 43.52
CA LEU A 4 48.60 82.49 43.57
C LEU A 4 48.87 83.42 44.76
N ILE A 5 49.66 82.97 45.74
CA ILE A 5 49.88 83.73 46.98
C ILE A 5 50.45 85.09 46.63
N ASP A 6 49.93 86.18 47.19
CA ASP A 6 50.43 87.52 46.88
C ASP A 6 51.93 87.64 47.16
N PRO A 7 52.69 88.41 46.35
CA PRO A 7 54.06 88.74 46.69
C PRO A 7 54.11 89.44 48.05
N ILE A 8 55.27 89.38 48.70
CA ILE A 8 55.53 90.17 49.90
C ILE A 8 55.23 91.65 49.63
N ASN A 9 54.58 92.29 50.59
CA ASN A 9 54.07 93.66 50.47
C ASN A 9 55.21 94.70 50.61
N THR A 10 56.11 94.70 49.64
CA THR A 10 57.19 95.66 49.43
C THR A 10 57.13 96.17 47.99
N SER A 11 57.77 97.30 47.72
CA SER A 11 57.71 97.94 46.40
C SER A 11 58.26 97.09 45.25
N ASP A 12 59.14 96.14 45.57
CA ASP A 12 59.74 95.20 44.62
C ASP A 12 59.23 93.75 44.80
N GLY A 13 58.31 93.52 45.73
CA GLY A 13 57.75 92.20 46.00
C GLY A 13 58.69 91.21 46.72
N GLN A 14 59.83 91.71 47.23
CA GLN A 14 60.85 90.90 47.90
C GLN A 14 60.88 91.13 49.41
N PHE A 15 61.20 90.08 50.16
CA PHE A 15 61.64 90.18 51.54
C PHE A 15 63.04 90.79 51.57
N HIS A 16 63.20 91.93 52.23
CA HIS A 16 64.53 92.52 52.46
C HIS A 16 65.15 92.10 53.78
N GLY A 17 64.33 91.60 54.72
CA GLY A 17 64.73 90.99 55.99
C GLY A 17 65.74 91.77 56.84
N ARG A 18 65.90 93.07 56.60
CA ARG A 18 66.80 93.97 57.32
C ARG A 18 66.01 95.11 57.93
N ASN A 19 66.40 95.53 59.13
CA ASN A 19 65.87 96.75 59.73
C ASN A 19 66.34 97.95 58.90
N ASN A 20 65.40 98.73 58.36
CA ASN A 20 65.67 99.89 57.51
C ASN A 20 66.46 101.01 58.21
N GLN A 21 66.66 100.93 59.53
CA GLN A 21 67.45 101.88 60.31
C GLN A 21 68.83 101.36 60.71
N THR A 22 69.00 100.05 60.90
CA THR A 22 70.26 99.47 61.46
C THR A 22 70.97 98.50 60.53
N GLY A 23 70.33 98.03 59.45
CA GLY A 23 70.91 97.07 58.50
C GLY A 23 71.03 95.63 59.02
N GLU A 24 70.80 95.40 60.32
CA GLU A 24 70.77 94.08 60.95
C GLU A 24 69.56 93.27 60.46
N LEU A 25 69.72 91.95 60.36
CA LEU A 25 68.64 91.07 59.94
C LEU A 25 67.50 91.10 60.97
N ALA A 26 66.28 91.38 60.51
CA ALA A 26 65.09 91.44 61.37
C ALA A 26 64.61 90.05 61.81
N THR A 27 65.10 88.98 61.17
CA THR A 27 64.74 87.57 61.45
C THR A 27 65.96 86.66 61.30
N ILE A 28 65.94 85.47 61.94
CA ILE A 28 66.99 84.43 61.77
C ILE A 28 67.07 83.94 60.32
N VAL A 29 65.96 84.00 59.59
CA VAL A 29 65.91 83.58 58.19
C VAL A 29 66.41 84.70 57.27
N THR A 30 67.29 84.36 56.33
CA THR A 30 67.89 85.34 55.42
C THR A 30 66.92 85.79 54.33
N PRO A 31 67.12 87.00 53.78
CA PRO A 31 66.33 87.51 52.65
C PRO A 31 66.29 86.59 51.45
N VAL A 32 67.45 86.03 51.09
CA VAL A 32 67.60 85.07 50.00
C VAL A 32 66.70 83.86 50.21
N TYR A 33 66.77 83.21 51.38
CA TYR A 33 65.98 82.01 51.64
C TYR A 33 64.47 82.27 51.57
N MET A 34 63.99 83.40 52.12
CA MET A 34 62.56 83.73 52.10
C MET A 34 62.07 84.09 50.69
N ASN A 35 62.88 84.79 49.90
CA ASN A 35 62.55 85.09 48.51
C ASN A 35 62.55 83.83 47.65
N ASP A 36 63.55 82.96 47.79
CA ASP A 36 63.61 81.67 47.08
C ASP A 36 62.42 80.78 47.45
N THR A 37 62.02 80.75 48.72
CA THR A 37 60.86 79.98 49.19
C THR A 37 59.55 80.54 48.64
N GLN A 38 59.39 81.87 48.60
CA GLN A 38 58.26 82.53 47.96
C GLN A 38 58.20 82.18 46.47
N ASP A 39 59.32 82.27 45.78
CA ASP A 39 59.42 82.03 44.34
C ASP A 39 59.12 80.58 43.99
N ALA A 40 59.67 79.62 44.74
CA ALA A 40 59.39 78.19 44.58
C ALA A 40 57.90 77.88 44.82
N THR A 41 57.31 78.45 45.87
CA THR A 41 55.89 78.27 46.19
C THR A 41 54.99 78.83 45.09
N ARG A 42 55.26 80.06 44.64
CA ARG A 42 54.53 80.70 43.53
C ARG A 42 54.74 79.99 42.20
N SER A 43 55.90 79.35 41.98
CA SER A 43 56.18 78.55 40.79
C SER A 43 55.33 77.29 40.77
N LEU A 44 55.35 76.50 41.85
CA LEU A 44 54.51 75.31 41.98
C LEU A 44 53.02 75.64 41.89
N GLN A 45 52.57 76.74 42.52
CA GLN A 45 51.19 77.18 42.39
C GLN A 45 50.83 77.53 40.95
N ARG A 46 51.73 78.17 40.17
CA ARG A 46 51.47 78.47 38.76
C ARG A 46 51.32 77.21 37.92
N GLU A 47 52.18 76.21 38.09
CA GLU A 47 52.07 74.93 37.38
C GLU A 47 50.74 74.22 37.68
N VAL A 48 50.37 74.15 38.96
CA VAL A 48 49.10 73.53 39.36
C VAL A 48 47.90 74.33 38.83
N ILE A 49 47.93 75.67 38.87
CA ILE A 49 46.87 76.52 38.30
C ILE A 49 46.75 76.31 36.78
N SER A 50 47.86 76.10 36.06
CA SER A 50 47.83 75.78 34.64
C SER A 50 47.10 74.47 34.37
N VAL A 51 47.34 73.43 35.17
CA VAL A 51 46.62 72.14 35.08
C VAL A 51 45.14 72.32 35.40
N LEU A 52 44.80 73.07 36.45
CA LEU A 52 43.40 73.38 36.80
C LEU A 52 42.68 74.10 35.65
N THR A 53 43.33 75.12 35.09
CA THR A 53 42.79 75.91 33.97
C THR A 53 42.57 75.05 32.74
N ALA A 54 43.52 74.14 32.43
CA ALA A 54 43.38 73.20 31.33
C ALA A 54 42.20 72.22 31.54
N GLY A 55 41.92 71.85 32.79
CA GLY A 55 40.72 71.10 33.16
C GLY A 55 39.44 71.93 33.27
N GLY A 56 39.47 73.23 32.95
CA GLY A 56 38.33 74.14 33.04
C GLY A 56 37.95 74.55 34.47
N ILE A 57 38.81 74.30 35.46
CA ILE A 57 38.57 74.55 36.88
C ILE A 57 39.29 75.82 37.33
N LYS A 58 38.57 76.73 38.00
CA LYS A 58 39.14 77.94 38.60
C LYS A 58 39.58 77.66 40.05
N PRO A 59 40.79 78.06 40.48
CA PRO A 59 41.25 77.87 41.86
C PRO A 59 40.30 78.48 42.90
N ALA A 60 39.93 77.70 43.91
CA ALA A 60 39.09 78.12 45.04
C ALA A 60 39.68 77.69 46.40
N ASP A 61 39.56 78.55 47.42
CA ASP A 61 40.19 78.34 48.73
C ASP A 61 39.60 77.17 49.53
N ALA A 62 38.34 76.77 49.27
CA ALA A 62 37.59 75.87 50.14
C ALA A 62 37.69 74.37 49.78
N THR A 63 38.36 73.99 48.69
CA THR A 63 38.38 72.61 48.20
C THR A 63 39.81 72.08 47.99
N ASN A 64 40.08 70.84 48.43
CA ASN A 64 41.41 70.21 48.43
C ASN A 64 41.58 69.13 47.34
N ASP A 65 40.60 69.01 46.45
CA ASP A 65 40.48 67.98 45.40
C ASP A 65 40.56 68.55 43.98
N GLN A 66 40.63 69.87 43.81
CA GLN A 66 40.62 70.53 42.50
C GLN A 66 41.66 69.98 41.52
N LEU A 67 42.89 69.66 41.98
CA LEU A 67 43.91 69.07 41.10
C LEU A 67 43.50 67.67 40.63
N LEU A 68 42.94 66.87 41.52
CA LEU A 68 42.43 65.53 41.18
C LEU A 68 41.25 65.63 40.21
N ASP A 69 40.34 66.57 40.41
CA ASP A 69 39.20 66.78 39.52
C ASP A 69 39.63 67.30 38.15
N ALA A 70 40.63 68.18 38.10
CA ALA A 70 41.22 68.62 36.84
C ALA A 70 41.88 67.45 36.10
N LEU A 71 42.62 66.58 36.80
CA LEU A 71 43.21 65.38 36.21
C LEU A 71 42.15 64.38 35.74
N LYS A 72 41.04 64.21 36.46
CA LYS A 72 39.91 63.38 36.00
C LYS A 72 39.27 63.95 34.74
N ALA A 73 38.98 65.25 34.71
CA ALA A 73 38.46 65.91 33.51
C ALA A 73 39.44 65.83 32.33
N LEU A 74 40.74 65.93 32.63
CA LEU A 74 41.82 65.84 31.66
C LEU A 74 42.23 64.41 31.31
N PHE A 75 41.74 63.31 31.88
CA PHE A 75 42.27 61.97 31.54
C PHE A 75 41.28 60.81 31.70
N LEU A 76 40.11 61.05 32.29
CA LEU A 76 39.14 60.01 32.67
C LEU A 76 37.71 60.38 32.25
N ALA A 77 37.54 61.27 31.26
CA ALA A 77 36.24 61.53 30.65
C ALA A 77 35.80 60.33 29.79
N GLU A 78 34.52 59.95 29.87
CA GLU A 78 33.96 58.80 29.12
C GLU A 78 34.07 58.97 27.60
N ASP A 79 34.02 60.22 27.11
CA ASP A 79 34.25 60.60 25.71
C ASP A 79 35.52 61.46 25.59
N ASP A 80 36.68 60.81 25.59
CA ASP A 80 37.96 61.49 25.42
C ASP A 80 38.24 61.77 23.93
N THR A 81 37.98 63.00 23.51
CA THR A 81 38.26 63.49 22.15
C THR A 81 39.74 63.46 21.76
N ARG A 82 40.66 63.24 22.72
CA ARG A 82 42.11 63.12 22.48
C ARG A 82 42.56 61.69 22.26
N VAL A 83 41.73 60.69 22.59
CA VAL A 83 41.96 59.32 22.14
C VAL A 83 41.55 59.25 20.67
N SER A 84 42.46 59.64 19.79
CA SER A 84 42.27 59.50 18.34
C SER A 84 42.48 58.04 17.95
N GLY A 85 41.41 57.34 17.54
CA GLY A 85 41.51 56.01 16.94
C GLY A 85 40.44 55.01 17.38
N ALA A 86 40.73 53.73 17.14
CA ALA A 86 39.84 52.56 17.09
C ALA A 86 39.10 52.16 18.39
N LEU A 87 39.02 53.05 19.39
CA LEU A 87 38.29 52.82 20.64
C LEU A 87 37.19 53.85 20.89
N GLN A 88 36.99 54.83 20.00
CA GLN A 88 35.78 55.66 20.03
C GLN A 88 34.59 54.81 19.55
N LYS A 89 33.68 54.48 20.47
CA LYS A 89 32.49 53.65 20.22
C LYS A 89 31.71 54.10 18.97
N ASP A 90 31.63 55.40 18.75
CA ASP A 90 30.86 56.00 17.65
C ASP A 90 31.62 56.05 16.31
N LYS A 91 32.92 55.70 16.31
CA LYS A 91 33.75 55.64 15.09
C LYS A 91 34.15 54.24 14.67
N ASN A 92 33.83 53.22 15.46
CA ASN A 92 34.06 51.83 15.05
C ASN A 92 33.32 51.54 13.74
N LEU A 93 34.08 51.20 12.71
CA LEU A 93 33.59 50.88 11.35
C LEU A 93 33.01 52.08 10.58
N SER A 94 33.17 53.31 11.07
CA SER A 94 32.70 54.53 10.39
C SER A 94 33.58 54.94 9.21
N ASP A 95 34.79 54.41 9.14
CA ASP A 95 35.78 54.60 8.08
C ASP A 95 35.64 53.58 6.95
N LEU A 96 34.75 52.57 7.08
CA LEU A 96 34.41 51.68 5.98
C LEU A 96 33.79 52.51 4.85
N PRO A 97 34.47 52.65 3.70
CA PRO A 97 33.96 53.46 2.59
C PRO A 97 32.71 52.84 1.95
N ASP A 98 32.60 51.51 2.07
CA ASP A 98 31.48 50.71 1.60
C ASP A 98 31.31 49.49 2.50
N ALA A 99 30.26 49.53 3.33
CA ALA A 99 29.92 48.45 4.23
C ALA A 99 29.66 47.12 3.49
N THR A 100 29.29 47.16 2.21
CA THR A 100 29.04 45.98 1.39
C THR A 100 30.34 45.32 0.96
N LYS A 101 31.30 46.09 0.42
CA LYS A 101 32.64 45.56 0.09
C LYS A 101 33.38 45.01 1.30
N ALA A 102 33.20 45.61 2.47
CA ALA A 102 33.83 45.09 3.68
C ALA A 102 33.20 43.78 4.15
N ARG A 103 31.88 43.59 3.97
CA ARG A 103 31.23 42.30 4.21
C ARG A 103 31.72 41.25 3.22
N GLU A 104 31.85 41.61 1.94
CA GLU A 104 32.40 40.74 0.88
C GLU A 104 33.87 40.36 1.14
N ALA A 105 34.72 41.31 1.52
CA ALA A 105 36.13 41.08 1.77
C ALA A 105 36.39 40.24 3.04
N LEU A 106 35.47 40.25 3.99
CA LEU A 106 35.48 39.40 5.18
C LEU A 106 34.65 38.12 4.99
N GLU A 107 34.11 37.90 3.79
CA GLU A 107 33.25 36.76 3.42
C GLU A 107 32.03 36.60 4.35
N LEU A 108 31.60 37.66 5.03
CA LEU A 108 30.45 37.64 5.94
C LEU A 108 29.13 37.53 5.19
N ASP A 109 29.11 37.96 3.93
CA ASP A 109 28.06 37.68 2.96
C ASP A 109 27.96 36.20 2.59
N GLN A 110 29.04 35.43 2.79
CA GLN A 110 29.09 33.99 2.58
C GLN A 110 28.69 33.20 3.84
N VAL A 111 28.71 33.83 5.01
CA VAL A 111 28.18 33.25 6.26
C VAL A 111 26.67 33.40 6.27
N GLY A 112 25.99 32.59 5.46
CA GLY A 112 24.54 32.64 5.40
C GLY A 112 23.91 32.17 6.72
N ASN A 113 22.84 32.86 7.14
CA ASN A 113 21.97 32.43 8.24
C ASN A 113 21.12 31.21 7.82
N TRP A 114 21.80 30.12 7.50
CA TRP A 114 21.17 28.86 7.16
C TRP A 114 21.13 28.01 8.43
N LEU A 115 19.97 27.44 8.75
CA LEU A 115 19.90 26.27 9.61
C LEU A 115 20.82 25.24 8.97
N ALA A 116 22.01 25.05 9.54
CA ALA A 116 22.96 24.07 9.04
C ALA A 116 22.33 22.68 9.19
N VAL A 117 21.71 22.18 8.12
CA VAL A 117 21.69 20.75 7.88
C VAL A 117 23.16 20.42 7.65
N GLN A 118 23.86 19.99 8.69
CA GLN A 118 25.20 19.45 8.55
C GLN A 118 25.10 18.28 7.58
N ALA A 119 25.51 18.50 6.32
CA ALA A 119 25.95 17.40 5.48
C ALA A 119 27.00 16.65 6.29
N ASN A 120 26.67 15.42 6.71
CA ASN A 120 27.48 14.50 7.52
C ASN A 120 27.33 14.48 9.06
N GLY A 121 26.30 15.10 9.65
CA GLY A 121 26.05 14.99 11.11
C GLY A 121 25.13 13.82 11.50
N GLY A 122 25.65 12.69 11.95
CA GLY A 122 24.84 11.56 12.46
C GLY A 122 25.65 10.34 12.91
N LEU A 123 25.05 9.48 13.76
CA LEU A 123 25.68 8.31 14.42
C LEU A 123 26.34 7.29 13.46
N HIS A 124 25.96 7.30 12.18
CA HIS A 124 26.45 6.39 11.13
C HIS A 124 27.08 7.12 9.92
N SER A 125 27.39 8.41 10.05
CA SER A 125 27.95 9.21 8.96
C SER A 125 29.41 8.83 8.67
N SER A 126 29.72 8.49 7.41
CA SER A 126 31.09 8.22 6.95
C SER A 126 31.85 9.50 6.55
N GLY A 127 31.17 10.65 6.46
CA GLY A 127 31.74 11.91 5.97
C GLY A 127 31.94 11.99 4.44
N ASN A 128 31.76 10.88 3.72
CA ASN A 128 32.09 10.77 2.29
C ASN A 128 30.89 10.90 1.36
N HIS A 129 29.66 10.87 1.90
CA HIS A 129 28.44 10.88 1.10
C HIS A 129 27.89 12.30 0.98
N ARG A 130 27.62 12.74 -0.25
CA ARG A 130 26.93 14.00 -0.53
C ARG A 130 25.47 13.69 -0.85
N ILE A 131 24.57 14.28 -0.07
CA ILE A 131 23.14 14.27 -0.39
C ILE A 131 22.85 15.55 -1.19
N TYR A 132 22.38 15.40 -2.41
CA TYR A 132 21.92 16.50 -3.24
C TYR A 132 20.39 16.52 -3.23
N LEU A 133 19.84 17.67 -2.87
CA LEU A 133 18.42 17.98 -2.93
C LEU A 133 18.26 19.10 -3.95
N ASP A 134 17.64 18.81 -5.10
CA ASP A 134 17.47 19.80 -6.17
C ASP A 134 16.14 19.61 -6.88
N TRP A 135 15.69 20.66 -7.56
CA TRP A 135 14.53 20.60 -8.44
C TRP A 135 14.96 20.11 -9.82
N GLY A 136 14.44 18.96 -10.23
CA GLY A 136 14.66 18.43 -11.57
C GLY A 136 13.97 19.27 -12.64
N GLU A 137 14.36 19.07 -13.90
CA GLU A 137 13.68 19.70 -15.06
C GLU A 137 12.21 19.29 -15.19
N ASP A 138 11.81 18.22 -14.51
CA ASP A 138 10.42 17.75 -14.37
C ASP A 138 9.63 18.53 -13.31
N GLY A 139 10.24 19.50 -12.64
CA GLY A 139 9.61 20.32 -11.60
C GLY A 139 9.36 19.56 -10.31
N LYS A 140 10.11 18.49 -10.03
CA LYS A 140 10.01 17.70 -8.79
C LYS A 140 11.28 17.81 -7.95
N LEU A 141 11.15 17.58 -6.64
CA LEU A 141 12.31 17.53 -5.75
C LEU A 141 12.96 16.13 -5.84
N HIS A 142 14.19 16.08 -6.31
CA HIS A 142 14.99 14.85 -6.41
C HIS A 142 15.96 14.74 -5.23
N VAL A 143 16.24 13.50 -4.82
CA VAL A 143 17.27 13.21 -3.81
C VAL A 143 18.31 12.27 -4.41
N THR A 144 19.52 12.78 -4.59
CA THR A 144 20.67 11.98 -5.03
C THR A 144 21.62 11.78 -3.86
N VAL A 145 22.17 10.58 -3.70
CA VAL A 145 23.29 10.32 -2.78
C VAL A 145 24.51 9.95 -3.61
N ASP A 146 25.51 10.82 -3.58
CA ASP A 146 26.68 10.80 -4.46
C ASP A 146 26.29 10.76 -5.94
N SER A 147 26.54 9.65 -6.63
CA SER A 147 26.12 9.43 -8.02
C SER A 147 24.90 8.51 -8.15
N SER A 148 24.31 8.10 -7.03
CA SER A 148 23.15 7.22 -7.01
C SER A 148 21.89 8.04 -6.81
N ASP A 149 21.03 8.09 -7.82
CA ASP A 149 19.70 8.65 -7.70
C ASP A 149 18.85 7.74 -6.81
N ILE A 150 18.41 8.26 -5.65
CA ILE A 150 17.55 7.52 -4.70
C ILE A 150 16.07 7.77 -5.03
N GLY A 151 15.78 8.64 -6.00
CA GLY A 151 14.47 8.90 -6.54
C GLY A 151 13.89 10.23 -6.10
N ILE A 152 12.58 10.35 -6.33
CA ILE A 152 11.82 11.58 -6.14
C ILE A 152 11.22 11.62 -4.73
N LEU A 153 11.26 12.79 -4.09
CA LEU A 153 10.46 13.06 -2.91
C LEU A 153 9.00 13.29 -3.34
N ALA A 154 8.28 12.19 -3.52
CA ALA A 154 6.90 12.17 -3.98
C ALA A 154 5.93 12.41 -2.82
N THR A 155 4.90 13.22 -3.06
CA THR A 155 3.75 13.24 -2.15
C THR A 155 2.96 11.94 -2.31
N SER A 156 2.13 11.60 -1.32
CA SER A 156 1.20 10.47 -1.42
C SER A 156 0.32 10.52 -2.68
N ASP A 157 0.15 11.71 -3.27
CA ASP A 157 -0.61 11.91 -4.49
C ASP A 157 0.03 11.28 -5.73
N GLU A 158 1.36 11.20 -5.75
CA GLU A 158 2.11 10.62 -6.86
C GLU A 158 2.32 9.10 -6.71
N LEU A 159 2.37 8.58 -5.48
CA LEU A 159 2.62 7.16 -5.20
C LEU A 159 1.37 6.27 -5.33
N LEU A 160 0.20 6.84 -5.09
CA LEU A 160 -1.10 6.19 -5.27
C LEU A 160 -1.93 7.08 -6.18
N HIS A 161 -2.00 6.76 -7.46
CA HIS A 161 -2.82 7.56 -8.38
C HIS A 161 -4.29 7.53 -7.93
N ALA A 162 -4.91 8.71 -7.85
CA ALA A 162 -6.36 8.79 -7.82
C ALA A 162 -6.91 7.99 -9.01
N ALA A 163 -7.95 7.19 -8.75
CA ALA A 163 -8.60 6.23 -9.69
C ALA A 163 -8.18 4.75 -9.66
N ILE A 164 -7.18 4.33 -8.89
CA ILE A 164 -6.87 2.90 -8.79
C ILE A 164 -7.87 2.23 -7.82
N PRO A 165 -8.57 1.14 -8.21
CA PRO A 165 -9.34 0.34 -7.28
C PRO A 165 -8.42 -0.36 -6.28
N LEU A 166 -8.61 -0.09 -4.99
CA LEU A 166 -7.82 -0.65 -3.90
C LEU A 166 -8.68 -1.62 -3.07
N PRO A 167 -8.18 -2.83 -2.77
CA PRO A 167 -8.87 -3.73 -1.85
C PRO A 167 -8.76 -3.21 -0.42
N TRP A 168 -9.90 -3.01 0.24
CA TRP A 168 -9.99 -2.49 1.60
C TRP A 168 -10.69 -3.49 2.54
N PRO A 169 -10.11 -3.82 3.71
CA PRO A 169 -10.57 -4.93 4.54
C PRO A 169 -11.74 -4.60 5.47
N THR A 170 -12.23 -3.36 5.50
CA THR A 170 -13.33 -2.94 6.40
C THR A 170 -14.49 -2.30 5.63
N ASP A 171 -15.66 -2.20 6.25
CA ASP A 171 -16.86 -1.62 5.64
C ASP A 171 -16.85 -0.09 5.54
N SER A 172 -15.93 0.57 6.26
CA SER A 172 -15.80 2.03 6.25
C SER A 172 -14.48 2.43 5.58
N PRO A 173 -14.53 3.16 4.45
CA PRO A 173 -13.32 3.63 3.80
C PRO A 173 -12.66 4.74 4.65
N PRO A 174 -11.34 4.94 4.55
CA PRO A 174 -10.68 6.09 5.15
C PRO A 174 -11.20 7.41 4.57
N SER A 175 -10.99 8.51 5.29
CA SER A 175 -11.25 9.86 4.77
C SER A 175 -10.51 10.08 3.45
N GLY A 176 -11.18 10.69 2.46
CA GLY A 176 -10.63 10.90 1.12
C GLY A 176 -10.85 9.75 0.13
N TYR A 177 -11.48 8.65 0.57
CA TYR A 177 -11.80 7.50 -0.28
C TYR A 177 -13.33 7.28 -0.39
N ALA A 178 -13.74 6.64 -1.48
CA ALA A 178 -15.12 6.17 -1.67
C ALA A 178 -15.13 4.69 -2.03
N ILE A 179 -16.12 3.94 -1.55
CA ILE A 179 -16.38 2.57 -2.01
C ILE A 179 -16.92 2.61 -3.43
N MET A 180 -16.45 1.76 -4.33
CA MET A 180 -16.85 1.72 -5.74
C MET A 180 -18.13 0.92 -5.96
N GLN A 181 -19.28 1.61 -6.02
CA GLN A 181 -20.62 1.02 -6.07
C GLN A 181 -21.47 1.51 -7.26
N GLY A 182 -20.87 2.05 -8.31
CA GLY A 182 -21.63 2.57 -9.46
C GLY A 182 -22.09 4.03 -9.32
N GLN A 183 -21.66 4.74 -8.28
CA GLN A 183 -22.14 6.10 -8.00
C GLN A 183 -21.47 7.15 -8.88
N ALA A 184 -22.18 8.26 -9.12
CA ALA A 184 -21.65 9.45 -9.75
C ALA A 184 -20.71 10.24 -8.81
N PHE A 185 -19.80 11.02 -9.37
CA PHE A 185 -18.93 11.94 -8.66
C PHE A 185 -18.81 13.28 -9.38
N ASP A 186 -18.40 14.32 -8.65
CA ASP A 186 -18.19 15.66 -9.21
C ASP A 186 -16.85 15.73 -9.96
N THR A 187 -16.94 15.78 -11.29
CA THR A 187 -15.77 15.82 -12.18
C THR A 187 -14.99 17.13 -12.13
N THR A 188 -15.62 18.21 -11.65
CA THR A 188 -14.95 19.52 -11.49
C THR A 188 -14.13 19.56 -10.21
N LYS A 189 -14.62 18.92 -9.15
CA LYS A 189 -13.93 18.82 -7.86
C LYS A 189 -12.82 17.77 -7.87
N TYR A 190 -13.05 16.63 -8.53
CA TYR A 190 -12.14 15.49 -8.53
C TYR A 190 -11.52 15.30 -9.92
N THR A 191 -10.70 16.25 -10.35
CA THR A 191 -10.15 16.33 -11.71
C THR A 191 -9.24 15.15 -12.07
N GLN A 192 -8.43 14.67 -11.12
CA GLN A 192 -7.59 13.47 -11.33
C GLN A 192 -8.44 12.21 -11.51
N LEU A 193 -9.49 12.05 -10.69
CA LEU A 193 -10.45 10.94 -10.83
C LEU A 193 -11.22 11.01 -12.15
N ALA A 194 -11.60 12.22 -12.58
CA ALA A 194 -12.28 12.48 -13.85
C ALA A 194 -11.39 12.15 -15.07
N ALA A 195 -10.07 12.30 -14.96
CA ALA A 195 -9.15 11.90 -16.03
C ALA A 195 -9.19 10.38 -16.29
N ALA A 196 -9.37 9.57 -15.24
CA ALA A 196 -9.46 8.12 -15.35
C ALA A 196 -10.89 7.61 -15.61
N TYR A 197 -11.90 8.28 -15.06
CA TYR A 197 -13.31 7.97 -15.26
C TYR A 197 -14.08 9.18 -15.87
N PRO A 198 -13.92 9.45 -17.18
CA PRO A 198 -14.49 10.65 -17.81
C PRO A 198 -16.02 10.71 -17.81
N SER A 199 -16.70 9.57 -17.58
CA SER A 199 -18.15 9.51 -17.44
C SER A 199 -18.67 10.19 -16.17
N GLY A 200 -17.79 10.54 -15.21
CA GLY A 200 -18.19 11.03 -13.90
C GLY A 200 -18.89 9.97 -13.05
N THR A 201 -18.76 8.68 -13.40
CA THR A 201 -19.38 7.55 -12.68
C THR A 201 -18.33 6.49 -12.40
N LEU A 202 -18.27 6.02 -11.15
CA LEU A 202 -17.38 4.94 -10.76
C LEU A 202 -17.94 3.59 -11.23
N PRO A 203 -17.08 2.62 -11.60
CA PRO A 203 -17.51 1.24 -11.78
C PRO A 203 -18.15 0.67 -10.50
N ASP A 204 -19.18 -0.18 -10.65
CA ASP A 204 -19.68 -0.99 -9.54
C ASP A 204 -18.82 -2.25 -9.42
N MET A 205 -17.99 -2.30 -8.38
CA MET A 205 -17.01 -3.36 -8.18
C MET A 205 -17.52 -4.47 -7.24
N ARG A 206 -18.77 -4.39 -6.78
CA ARG A 206 -19.35 -5.42 -5.91
C ARG A 206 -19.48 -6.75 -6.66
N GLY A 207 -18.91 -7.81 -6.09
CA GLY A 207 -18.88 -9.14 -6.69
C GLY A 207 -18.00 -9.24 -7.96
N GLN A 208 -17.21 -8.22 -8.28
CA GLN A 208 -16.32 -8.22 -9.43
C GLN A 208 -14.92 -8.71 -9.05
N THR A 209 -14.20 -9.30 -10.01
CA THR A 209 -12.76 -9.57 -9.92
C THR A 209 -12.05 -8.82 -11.03
N ILE A 210 -10.95 -8.13 -10.70
CA ILE A 210 -10.17 -7.40 -11.70
C ILE A 210 -9.42 -8.38 -12.59
N LYS A 211 -9.65 -8.27 -13.90
CA LYS A 211 -8.96 -9.02 -14.95
C LYS A 211 -8.18 -8.06 -15.82
N GLY A 212 -6.91 -8.34 -16.08
CA GLY A 212 -6.10 -7.59 -17.04
C GLY A 212 -6.80 -7.56 -18.40
N LYS A 213 -6.89 -6.39 -19.03
CA LYS A 213 -7.65 -6.21 -20.27
C LYS A 213 -6.98 -7.00 -21.42
N PRO A 214 -7.61 -8.06 -21.96
CA PRO A 214 -7.09 -8.71 -23.15
C PRO A 214 -7.32 -7.84 -24.39
N ASP A 215 -6.69 -8.21 -25.51
CA ASP A 215 -7.00 -7.61 -26.81
C ASP A 215 -8.46 -7.86 -27.20
N GLY A 216 -9.03 -6.95 -28.00
CA GLY A 216 -10.44 -7.02 -28.43
C GLY A 216 -11.48 -6.64 -27.38
N ARG A 217 -11.11 -6.49 -26.10
CA ARG A 217 -12.04 -6.04 -25.03
C ARG A 217 -11.86 -4.55 -24.71
N LYS A 218 -12.98 -3.86 -24.45
CA LYS A 218 -13.01 -2.45 -24.01
C LYS A 218 -12.63 -2.34 -22.52
N LEU A 219 -11.93 -1.26 -22.15
CA LEU A 219 -11.69 -0.91 -20.74
C LEU A 219 -13.01 -0.80 -19.99
N LEU A 220 -13.02 -1.22 -18.73
CA LEU A 220 -14.18 -1.18 -17.81
C LEU A 220 -15.43 -1.94 -18.29
N SER A 221 -15.33 -2.77 -19.33
CA SER A 221 -16.42 -3.67 -19.73
C SER A 221 -16.56 -4.81 -18.71
N SER A 222 -17.79 -5.24 -18.42
CA SER A 222 -18.09 -6.42 -17.59
C SER A 222 -18.04 -7.71 -18.41
N GLU A 223 -17.71 -8.82 -17.78
CA GLU A 223 -17.75 -10.18 -18.35
C GLU A 223 -18.40 -11.09 -17.32
N ALA A 224 -19.41 -11.84 -17.72
CA ALA A 224 -20.07 -12.80 -16.84
C ALA A 224 -19.17 -14.04 -16.64
N GLY A 225 -19.22 -14.64 -15.46
CA GLY A 225 -18.56 -15.91 -15.20
C GLY A 225 -19.11 -17.02 -16.11
N GLY A 226 -18.23 -17.88 -16.61
CA GLY A 226 -18.60 -19.00 -17.47
C GLY A 226 -17.77 -20.24 -17.16
N ILE A 227 -18.32 -21.42 -17.46
CA ILE A 227 -17.62 -22.69 -17.40
C ILE A 227 -16.99 -22.96 -18.77
N GLN A 228 -15.73 -23.39 -18.78
CA GLN A 228 -15.06 -23.77 -20.01
C GLN A 228 -15.76 -24.98 -20.66
N SER A 229 -15.87 -24.96 -21.98
CA SER A 229 -16.41 -26.08 -22.76
C SER A 229 -15.68 -27.38 -22.41
N HIS A 230 -16.44 -28.42 -22.08
CA HIS A 230 -15.93 -29.75 -21.72
C HIS A 230 -16.95 -30.84 -22.04
N THR A 231 -16.53 -32.11 -21.96
CA THR A 231 -17.37 -33.30 -22.18
C THR A 231 -17.23 -34.28 -21.02
N HIS A 232 -18.19 -35.20 -20.90
CA HIS A 232 -18.18 -36.29 -19.92
C HIS A 232 -18.30 -37.64 -20.65
N THR A 233 -17.70 -38.67 -20.09
CA THR A 233 -18.00 -40.06 -20.46
C THR A 233 -19.08 -40.61 -19.53
N GLY A 234 -19.91 -41.52 -20.03
CA GLY A 234 -20.99 -42.15 -19.26
C GLY A 234 -21.18 -43.60 -19.68
N THR A 235 -21.66 -44.43 -18.74
CA THR A 235 -21.98 -45.83 -18.97
C THR A 235 -23.41 -46.13 -18.52
N VAL A 236 -24.06 -47.06 -19.20
CA VAL A 236 -25.40 -47.57 -18.84
C VAL A 236 -25.24 -48.99 -18.33
N ALA A 237 -25.83 -49.30 -17.17
CA ALA A 237 -25.78 -50.63 -16.59
C ALA A 237 -26.56 -51.64 -17.44
N ALA A 238 -26.07 -52.88 -17.51
CA ALA A 238 -26.79 -53.97 -18.14
C ALA A 238 -28.12 -54.23 -17.42
N THR A 239 -29.19 -54.46 -18.19
CA THR A 239 -30.53 -54.74 -17.66
C THR A 239 -30.99 -56.11 -18.16
N ASP A 240 -31.28 -57.01 -17.23
CA ASP A 240 -31.89 -58.31 -17.53
C ASP A 240 -33.42 -58.13 -17.69
N LEU A 241 -33.97 -58.58 -18.82
CA LEU A 241 -35.40 -58.51 -19.12
C LEU A 241 -36.18 -59.74 -18.62
N GLY A 242 -35.48 -60.74 -18.09
CA GLY A 242 -36.04 -61.99 -17.59
C GLY A 242 -36.49 -62.95 -18.69
N SER A 243 -37.26 -63.96 -18.28
CA SER A 243 -37.71 -65.07 -19.13
C SER A 243 -39.24 -65.13 -19.19
N PRO A 244 -39.88 -64.39 -20.12
CA PRO A 244 -41.34 -64.39 -20.24
C PRO A 244 -41.87 -65.71 -20.80
N SER A 245 -43.08 -66.11 -20.40
CA SER A 245 -43.81 -67.24 -20.97
C SER A 245 -44.65 -66.79 -22.17
N THR A 246 -44.81 -67.66 -23.17
CA THR A 246 -45.71 -67.40 -24.31
C THR A 246 -47.16 -67.66 -23.93
N SER A 247 -48.10 -67.16 -24.74
CA SER A 247 -49.51 -67.57 -24.66
C SER A 247 -49.67 -69.08 -24.89
N VAL A 248 -50.73 -69.67 -24.33
CA VAL A 248 -51.06 -71.09 -24.52
C VAL A 248 -51.64 -71.34 -25.91
N PHE A 249 -51.22 -72.43 -26.56
CA PHE A 249 -51.80 -72.95 -27.78
C PHE A 249 -52.21 -74.42 -27.59
N ASP A 250 -53.46 -74.76 -27.89
CA ASP A 250 -54.02 -76.11 -27.76
C ASP A 250 -54.30 -76.71 -29.16
N TYR A 251 -53.74 -77.89 -29.43
CA TYR A 251 -53.98 -78.61 -30.69
C TYR A 251 -55.34 -79.34 -30.71
N GLY A 252 -55.99 -79.52 -29.56
CA GLY A 252 -57.23 -80.30 -29.42
C GLY A 252 -57.05 -81.77 -29.82
N ASN A 253 -58.15 -82.43 -30.16
CA ASN A 253 -58.14 -83.83 -30.61
C ASN A 253 -57.83 -83.95 -32.10
N LYS A 254 -56.92 -84.86 -32.48
CA LYS A 254 -56.64 -85.24 -33.87
C LYS A 254 -57.05 -86.69 -34.11
N ALA A 255 -57.68 -86.96 -35.25
CA ALA A 255 -58.08 -88.32 -35.66
C ALA A 255 -57.05 -88.92 -36.62
N THR A 256 -56.90 -90.25 -36.57
CA THR A 256 -56.16 -91.01 -37.59
C THR A 256 -57.03 -91.26 -38.82
N ASP A 257 -56.43 -91.72 -39.91
CA ASP A 257 -57.19 -92.31 -41.00
C ASP A 257 -57.76 -93.70 -40.60
N VAL A 258 -58.66 -94.25 -41.44
CA VAL A 258 -59.33 -95.54 -41.17
C VAL A 258 -58.59 -96.66 -41.89
N GLN A 259 -58.05 -97.60 -41.13
CA GLN A 259 -57.31 -98.77 -41.63
C GLN A 259 -57.63 -100.02 -40.79
N GLY A 260 -57.04 -101.17 -41.14
CA GLY A 260 -57.09 -102.40 -40.32
C GLY A 260 -58.19 -103.40 -40.66
N GLN A 261 -58.98 -103.14 -41.71
CA GLN A 261 -59.93 -104.14 -42.22
C GLN A 261 -59.16 -105.35 -42.77
N HIS A 262 -59.46 -106.53 -42.26
CA HIS A 262 -58.95 -107.80 -42.74
C HIS A 262 -59.96 -108.93 -42.47
N ASN A 263 -59.79 -110.05 -43.16
CA ASN A 263 -60.68 -111.21 -43.09
C ASN A 263 -59.93 -112.42 -42.55
N HIS A 264 -60.62 -113.29 -41.80
CA HIS A 264 -60.12 -114.60 -41.39
C HIS A 264 -60.93 -115.71 -42.06
N ALA A 265 -60.29 -116.85 -42.33
CA ALA A 265 -60.94 -118.06 -42.84
C ALA A 265 -60.64 -119.23 -41.90
N TYR A 266 -61.66 -120.02 -41.58
CA TYR A 266 -61.56 -121.19 -40.70
C TYR A 266 -62.11 -122.42 -41.43
N ASN A 267 -61.42 -123.56 -41.34
CA ASN A 267 -61.84 -124.80 -41.99
C ASN A 267 -62.08 -125.87 -40.91
N TRP A 268 -63.35 -126.19 -40.65
CA TRP A 268 -63.76 -127.14 -39.60
C TRP A 268 -63.80 -128.58 -40.13
N PHE A 269 -63.15 -129.50 -39.42
CA PHE A 269 -63.33 -130.94 -39.59
C PHE A 269 -63.86 -131.51 -38.27
N GLY A 270 -65.17 -131.75 -38.20
CA GLY A 270 -65.82 -132.31 -37.02
C GLY A 270 -65.48 -133.78 -36.83
N GLY A 271 -64.74 -134.09 -35.75
CA GLY A 271 -64.39 -135.47 -35.39
C GLY A 271 -65.45 -136.12 -34.52
N GLY A 272 -66.15 -137.11 -35.07
CA GLY A 272 -66.98 -138.07 -34.34
C GLY A 272 -66.82 -139.46 -34.96
N PRO A 273 -66.62 -140.53 -34.18
CA PRO A 273 -66.19 -141.83 -34.68
C PRO A 273 -67.39 -142.65 -35.13
N ASP A 274 -67.80 -142.51 -36.39
CA ASP A 274 -68.26 -143.62 -37.24
C ASP A 274 -68.62 -143.08 -38.64
N VAL A 275 -67.73 -143.38 -39.58
CA VAL A 275 -67.84 -143.01 -40.99
C VAL A 275 -68.82 -143.96 -41.67
N TYR A 276 -70.06 -143.51 -41.88
CA TYR A 276 -70.97 -144.09 -42.87
C TYR A 276 -71.28 -143.05 -43.94
N HIS A 277 -71.04 -143.46 -45.18
CA HIS A 277 -71.25 -142.70 -46.40
C HIS A 277 -72.65 -142.08 -46.41
N VAL A 278 -72.73 -140.76 -46.25
CA VAL A 278 -73.99 -140.05 -46.40
C VAL A 278 -74.26 -139.92 -47.89
N SER A 279 -75.16 -140.78 -48.39
CA SER A 279 -75.88 -140.53 -49.64
C SER A 279 -76.61 -139.19 -49.49
N MET A 280 -76.20 -138.17 -50.24
CA MET A 280 -76.88 -136.87 -50.25
C MET A 280 -78.14 -136.95 -51.12
N ASP A 281 -79.12 -137.75 -50.69
CA ASP A 281 -80.49 -137.70 -51.20
C ASP A 281 -81.45 -136.95 -50.28
N ASP A 282 -81.08 -136.64 -49.02
CA ASP A 282 -81.70 -135.56 -48.22
C ASP A 282 -80.96 -135.35 -46.89
N VAL A 283 -79.74 -134.82 -46.92
CA VAL A 283 -79.09 -134.36 -45.67
C VAL A 283 -78.95 -132.86 -45.72
N HIS A 284 -79.94 -132.22 -45.08
CA HIS A 284 -79.88 -130.85 -44.60
C HIS A 284 -78.63 -130.68 -43.71
N MET A 285 -77.48 -130.38 -44.32
CA MET A 285 -76.35 -129.79 -43.62
C MET A 285 -76.75 -128.36 -43.30
N GLY A 286 -77.41 -128.16 -42.15
CA GLY A 286 -77.84 -126.83 -41.73
C GLY A 286 -76.65 -125.87 -41.74
N ASN A 287 -76.83 -124.71 -42.39
CA ASN A 287 -75.82 -123.66 -42.39
C ASN A 287 -75.49 -123.28 -40.94
N GLN A 288 -74.28 -123.64 -40.48
CA GLN A 288 -73.76 -123.14 -39.23
C GLN A 288 -73.11 -121.78 -39.49
N ASP A 289 -73.91 -120.72 -39.34
CA ASP A 289 -73.40 -119.35 -39.29
C ASP A 289 -72.72 -119.12 -37.93
N GLN A 290 -71.44 -119.50 -37.84
CA GLN A 290 -70.64 -119.25 -36.65
C GLN A 290 -69.98 -117.88 -36.76
N ALA A 291 -70.47 -116.91 -36.00
CA ALA A 291 -69.76 -115.66 -35.79
C ALA A 291 -68.56 -115.91 -34.87
N THR A 292 -67.39 -115.39 -35.24
CA THR A 292 -66.25 -115.34 -34.31
C THR A 292 -66.58 -114.44 -33.13
N SER A 293 -65.94 -114.64 -31.98
CA SER A 293 -66.06 -113.71 -30.84
C SER A 293 -65.54 -112.31 -31.20
N ALA A 294 -66.03 -111.28 -30.51
CA ALA A 294 -65.54 -109.91 -30.69
C ALA A 294 -64.08 -109.82 -30.23
N SER A 295 -63.16 -109.57 -31.18
CA SER A 295 -61.72 -109.41 -30.94
C SER A 295 -61.15 -108.35 -31.88
N GLY A 296 -59.95 -107.84 -31.59
CA GLY A 296 -59.26 -106.81 -32.39
C GLY A 296 -59.36 -105.38 -31.86
N ASN A 297 -59.95 -105.16 -30.67
CA ASN A 297 -59.87 -103.86 -29.98
C ASN A 297 -58.40 -103.59 -29.59
N HIS A 298 -57.81 -102.57 -30.17
CA HIS A 298 -56.42 -102.19 -29.92
C HIS A 298 -56.29 -100.67 -29.95
N ALA A 299 -55.20 -100.16 -29.38
CA ALA A 299 -54.84 -98.75 -29.41
C ALA A 299 -53.41 -98.60 -29.91
N HIS A 300 -53.14 -97.49 -30.59
CA HIS A 300 -51.80 -97.09 -31.01
C HIS A 300 -51.35 -95.87 -30.23
N THR A 301 -50.08 -95.83 -29.88
CA THR A 301 -49.43 -94.64 -29.31
C THR A 301 -48.70 -93.92 -30.43
N VAL A 302 -49.01 -92.64 -30.66
CA VAL A 302 -48.32 -91.79 -31.65
C VAL A 302 -47.48 -90.73 -30.93
N PRO A 303 -46.15 -90.89 -30.85
CA PRO A 303 -45.28 -89.87 -30.29
C PRO A 303 -45.22 -88.64 -31.22
N ILE A 304 -45.63 -87.47 -30.73
CA ILE A 304 -45.55 -86.20 -31.50
C ILE A 304 -44.15 -85.56 -31.37
N GLY A 305 -43.59 -85.56 -30.16
CA GLY A 305 -42.26 -84.99 -29.88
C GLY A 305 -42.29 -83.53 -29.39
N ALA A 306 -41.12 -83.05 -28.95
CA ALA A 306 -40.93 -81.68 -28.50
C ALA A 306 -40.60 -80.75 -29.68
N HIS A 307 -40.98 -79.49 -29.57
CA HIS A 307 -40.56 -78.45 -30.52
C HIS A 307 -40.27 -77.14 -29.78
N GLN A 308 -39.53 -76.24 -30.42
CA GLN A 308 -39.16 -74.93 -29.90
C GLN A 308 -39.36 -73.87 -30.98
N HIS A 309 -39.63 -72.64 -30.55
CA HIS A 309 -39.74 -71.46 -31.42
C HIS A 309 -38.70 -70.43 -31.01
N THR A 310 -38.29 -69.59 -31.96
CA THR A 310 -37.43 -68.42 -31.70
C THR A 310 -38.23 -67.15 -31.96
N VAL A 311 -38.09 -66.16 -31.07
CA VAL A 311 -38.78 -64.87 -31.19
C VAL A 311 -37.75 -63.74 -31.21
N PRO A 312 -37.46 -63.13 -32.38
CA PRO A 312 -36.57 -61.98 -32.46
C PRO A 312 -37.16 -60.75 -31.77
N LEU A 313 -36.42 -60.12 -30.86
CA LEU A 313 -36.88 -58.93 -30.13
C LEU A 313 -36.56 -57.60 -30.84
N GLY A 314 -35.52 -57.56 -31.68
CA GLY A 314 -35.10 -56.37 -32.41
C GLY A 314 -34.27 -55.36 -31.59
N ALA A 315 -33.79 -54.31 -32.27
CA ALA A 315 -33.04 -53.22 -31.65
C ALA A 315 -33.98 -52.17 -31.04
N HIS A 316 -33.57 -51.55 -29.93
CA HIS A 316 -34.28 -50.44 -29.30
C HIS A 316 -33.29 -49.39 -28.75
N ALA A 317 -33.79 -48.22 -28.36
CA ALA A 317 -32.99 -47.12 -27.84
C ALA A 317 -33.69 -46.44 -26.65
N HIS A 318 -32.93 -45.66 -25.88
CA HIS A 318 -33.40 -44.89 -24.73
C HIS A 318 -33.03 -43.42 -24.89
N GLY A 319 -33.85 -42.54 -24.30
CA GLY A 319 -33.46 -41.15 -24.08
C GLY A 319 -32.59 -41.02 -22.82
N LEU A 320 -31.68 -40.05 -22.81
CA LEU A 320 -30.87 -39.71 -21.64
C LEU A 320 -31.06 -38.23 -21.30
N THR A 321 -31.30 -37.94 -20.02
CA THR A 321 -31.34 -36.58 -19.49
C THR A 321 -30.21 -36.40 -18.48
N ILE A 322 -29.36 -35.41 -18.73
CA ILE A 322 -28.33 -34.99 -17.77
C ILE A 322 -28.86 -33.75 -17.05
N ASN A 323 -29.11 -33.89 -15.75
CA ASN A 323 -29.62 -32.80 -14.94
C ASN A 323 -28.52 -31.76 -14.69
N ALA A 324 -28.92 -30.49 -14.57
CA ALA A 324 -28.00 -29.40 -14.25
C ALA A 324 -27.31 -29.65 -12.88
N THR A 325 -26.00 -29.42 -12.83
CA THR A 325 -25.20 -29.53 -11.61
C THR A 325 -24.30 -28.31 -11.49
N GLY A 326 -24.30 -27.67 -10.32
CA GLY A 326 -23.45 -26.52 -10.03
C GLY A 326 -24.09 -25.53 -9.06
N ASN A 327 -23.33 -24.47 -8.76
CA ASN A 327 -23.78 -23.34 -7.95
C ASN A 327 -24.42 -22.25 -8.83
N THR A 328 -25.03 -21.25 -8.20
CA THR A 328 -25.59 -20.07 -8.90
C THR A 328 -24.55 -19.27 -9.68
N ALA A 329 -23.28 -19.31 -9.26
CA ALA A 329 -22.18 -18.60 -9.90
C ALA A 329 -20.96 -19.51 -10.05
N ASN A 330 -20.16 -19.27 -11.09
CA ASN A 330 -18.84 -19.88 -11.22
C ASN A 330 -17.83 -19.08 -10.39
N THR A 331 -17.19 -19.73 -9.43
CA THR A 331 -16.30 -19.07 -8.46
C THR A 331 -14.98 -19.80 -8.34
N VAL A 332 -13.93 -19.05 -8.04
CA VAL A 332 -12.67 -19.56 -7.50
C VAL A 332 -12.60 -19.22 -6.01
N ASP A 333 -11.71 -19.86 -5.25
CA ASP A 333 -11.46 -19.46 -3.87
C ASP A 333 -11.11 -17.96 -3.81
N ASN A 334 -11.82 -17.21 -2.98
CA ASN A 334 -11.71 -15.76 -2.90
C ASN A 334 -11.98 -15.26 -1.48
N ILE A 335 -11.47 -14.07 -1.19
CA ILE A 335 -11.71 -13.34 0.07
C ILE A 335 -12.36 -12.00 -0.30
N ALA A 336 -13.43 -11.65 0.39
CA ALA A 336 -14.14 -10.41 0.16
C ALA A 336 -13.37 -9.20 0.72
N PHE A 337 -13.10 -8.22 -0.14
CA PHE A 337 -12.61 -6.89 0.21
C PHE A 337 -13.55 -5.86 -0.43
N ASN A 338 -13.70 -4.71 0.22
CA ASN A 338 -14.37 -3.57 -0.39
C ASN A 338 -13.41 -2.89 -1.38
N TYR A 339 -13.80 -2.76 -2.63
CA TYR A 339 -13.05 -1.93 -3.57
C TYR A 339 -13.30 -0.46 -3.27
N ILE A 340 -12.25 0.27 -2.91
CA ILE A 340 -12.28 1.72 -2.67
C ILE A 340 -11.42 2.45 -3.71
N VAL A 341 -11.67 3.74 -3.88
CA VAL A 341 -10.89 4.61 -4.76
C VAL A 341 -10.58 5.93 -4.06
N ARG A 342 -9.37 6.47 -4.25
CA ARG A 342 -9.02 7.80 -3.75
C ARG A 342 -9.69 8.88 -4.60
N LEU A 343 -10.26 9.90 -3.95
CA LEU A 343 -11.04 10.95 -4.61
C LEU A 343 -10.17 12.10 -5.13
N ALA A 344 -9.14 12.52 -4.39
CA ALA A 344 -8.18 13.55 -4.76
C ALA A 344 -6.79 13.09 -4.29
#